data_AF-A0A6N9VM81-F1
#
_entry.id   AF-A0A6N9VM81-F1
#
_cell.length_a   1.000
_cell.length_b   1.000
_cell.length_c   1.000
_cell.angle_alpha   90.00
_cell.angle_beta   90.00
_cell.angle_gamma   90.00
#
_symmetry.space_group_name_H-M   'P 1'
#
loop_
_entity.id
_entity.type
_entity.pdbx_description
1 polymer ?
#
loop_
_entity_poly.entity_id
_entity_poly.type
_entity_poly.pdbx_seq_one_letter_code
_entity_poly.pdbx_strand_id
1 'polypeptide(L)'
;LEAFALPLPMMVICAFLGVPYADRDRFIDWGRVLSQDPGQEGEAALERKRVNDQVEEYFTDVLAQRRARPREDLLGDLVRAADEDDMFTD
;
A
#
# COMPACT_ATOMS: atom_id res chain seq x y z
N LEU A 1 10.58 -21.67 3.66
CA LEU A 1 9.85 -21.12 2.49
C LEU A 1 9.25 -19.74 2.77
N GLU A 2 8.71 -19.48 3.96
CA GLU A 2 8.17 -18.15 4.35
C GLU A 2 9.18 -17.00 4.31
N ALA A 3 10.48 -17.28 4.49
CA ALA A 3 11.54 -16.27 4.40
C ALA A 3 11.78 -15.73 2.96
N PHE A 4 11.24 -16.39 1.93
CA PHE A 4 11.40 -15.98 0.53
C PHE A 4 10.07 -15.68 -0.17
N ALA A 5 8.99 -16.40 0.18
CA ALA A 5 7.72 -16.33 -0.53
C ALA A 5 6.95 -15.00 -0.32
N LEU A 6 7.10 -14.36 0.85
CA LEU A 6 6.45 -13.07 1.14
C LEU A 6 7.33 -11.85 0.80
N PRO A 7 8.64 -11.82 1.13
CA PRO A 7 9.44 -10.62 0.92
C PRO A 7 9.64 -10.29 -0.56
N LEU A 8 9.87 -11.29 -1.42
CA LEU A 8 10.23 -11.03 -2.82
C LEU A 8 9.07 -10.41 -3.62
N PRO A 9 7.83 -10.97 -3.62
CA PRO A 9 6.72 -10.35 -4.33
C PRO A 9 6.37 -8.97 -3.76
N MET A 10 6.44 -8.80 -2.43
CA MET A 10 6.17 -7.51 -1.79
C MET A 10 7.19 -6.44 -2.21
N MET A 11 8.48 -6.77 -2.26
CA MET A 11 9.51 -5.86 -2.72
C MET A 11 9.31 -5.42 -4.19
N VAL A 12 8.85 -6.35 -5.04
CA VAL A 12 8.57 -6.05 -6.45
C VAL A 12 7.37 -5.09 -6.55
N ILE A 13 6.27 -5.37 -5.85
CA ILE A 13 5.09 -4.48 -5.84
C ILE A 13 5.44 -3.10 -5.29
N CYS A 14 6.19 -3.02 -4.18
CA CYS A 14 6.63 -1.74 -3.61
C CYS A 14 7.49 -0.94 -4.59
N ALA A 15 8.39 -1.62 -5.33
CA ALA A 15 9.21 -0.96 -6.34
C ALA A 15 8.37 -0.43 -7.52
N PHE A 16 7.40 -1.20 -8.00
CA PHE A 16 6.47 -0.76 -9.05
C PHE A 16 5.62 0.44 -8.62
N LEU A 17 5.11 0.43 -7.39
CA LEU A 17 4.35 1.55 -6.81
C LEU A 17 5.23 2.77 -6.48
N GLY A 18 6.56 2.68 -6.58
CA GLY A 18 7.46 3.78 -6.21
C GLY A 18 7.47 4.10 -4.72
N VAL A 19 7.12 3.11 -3.88
CA VAL A 19 7.20 3.15 -2.40
C VAL A 19 8.68 3.23 -1.98
N PRO A 20 9.05 4.10 -1.02
CA PRO A 20 10.41 4.18 -0.51
C PRO A 20 10.94 2.85 0.03
N TYR A 21 12.22 2.56 -0.21
CA TYR A 21 12.86 1.32 0.27
C TYR A 21 12.75 1.18 1.80
N ALA A 22 12.85 2.28 2.53
CA ALA A 22 12.79 2.29 4.00
C ALA A 22 11.46 1.78 4.56
N ASP A 23 10.38 1.81 3.77
CA ASP A 23 9.05 1.37 4.21
C ASP A 23 8.82 -0.14 3.99
N ARG A 24 9.75 -0.86 3.37
CA ARG A 24 9.58 -2.26 2.97
C ARG A 24 9.23 -3.21 4.11
N ASP A 25 9.87 -3.06 5.26
CA ASP A 25 9.63 -3.93 6.42
C ASP A 25 8.20 -3.76 6.93
N ARG A 26 7.71 -2.51 6.95
CA ARG A 26 6.31 -2.21 7.30
C ARG A 26 5.33 -2.88 6.33
N PHE A 27 5.62 -2.86 5.03
CA PHE A 27 4.80 -3.55 4.02
C PHE A 27 4.82 -5.08 4.15
N ILE A 28 5.96 -5.66 4.55
CA ILE A 28 6.05 -7.10 4.83
C ILE A 28 5.15 -7.46 6.02
N ASP A 29 5.17 -6.65 7.09
CA ASP A 29 4.33 -6.88 8.26
C ASP A 29 2.85 -6.72 7.97
N TRP A 30 2.47 -5.67 7.25
CA TRP A 30 1.10 -5.48 6.77
C TRP A 30 0.65 -6.64 5.88
N GLY A 31 1.51 -7.06 4.93
CA GLY A 31 1.23 -8.19 4.04
C GLY A 31 0.99 -9.50 4.81
N ARG A 32 1.74 -9.74 5.89
CA ARG A 32 1.52 -10.91 6.75
C ARG A 32 0.13 -10.90 7.36
N VAL A 33 -0.30 -9.78 7.94
CA VAL A 33 -1.62 -9.64 8.56
C VAL A 33 -2.74 -9.72 7.51
N LEU A 34 -2.59 -9.01 6.40
CA LEU A 34 -3.61 -8.95 5.34
C LEU A 34 -3.73 -10.25 4.54
N SER A 35 -2.70 -11.10 4.55
CA SER A 35 -2.75 -12.43 3.92
C SER A 35 -3.48 -13.51 4.74
N GLN A 36 -3.87 -13.18 5.98
CA GLN A 36 -4.63 -14.09 6.83
C GLN A 36 -6.05 -14.30 6.30
N ASP A 37 -6.69 -15.42 6.70
CA ASP A 37 -8.04 -15.77 6.26
C ASP A 37 -9.04 -14.64 6.62
N PRO A 38 -9.69 -14.01 5.63
CA PRO A 38 -10.63 -12.91 5.86
C PRO A 38 -11.87 -13.33 6.65
N GLY A 39 -12.18 -14.63 6.71
CA GLY A 39 -13.30 -15.19 7.48
C GLY A 39 -13.03 -15.33 8.98
N GLN A 40 -11.80 -15.10 9.46
CA GLN A 40 -11.51 -15.15 10.91
C GLN A 40 -12.18 -13.99 11.65
N GLU A 41 -12.84 -14.26 12.76
CA GLU A 41 -13.51 -13.27 13.60
C GLU A 41 -12.65 -12.87 14.83
N GLY A 42 -13.17 -11.95 15.66
CA GLY A 42 -12.54 -11.55 16.91
C GLY A 42 -11.28 -10.70 16.71
N GLU A 43 -10.23 -10.98 17.50
CA GLU A 43 -8.98 -10.19 17.50
C GLU A 43 -8.30 -10.17 16.13
N ALA A 44 -8.34 -11.27 15.38
CA ALA A 44 -7.77 -11.33 14.04
C ALA A 44 -8.48 -10.38 13.05
N ALA A 45 -9.82 -10.27 13.13
CA ALA A 45 -10.58 -9.33 12.32
C ALA A 45 -10.25 -7.87 12.69
N LEU A 46 -10.13 -7.57 13.98
CA LEU A 46 -9.77 -6.24 14.47
C LEU A 46 -8.37 -5.83 14.02
N GLU A 47 -7.40 -6.74 14.08
CA GLU A 47 -6.02 -6.46 13.65
C GLU A 47 -5.93 -6.27 12.14
N ARG A 48 -6.64 -7.08 11.33
CA ARG A 48 -6.73 -6.87 9.88
C ARG A 48 -7.32 -5.51 9.54
N LYS A 49 -8.40 -5.10 10.23
CA LYS A 49 -8.99 -3.78 10.04
C LYS A 49 -7.99 -2.68 10.37
N ARG A 50 -7.32 -2.77 11.53
CA ARG A 50 -6.31 -1.81 11.98
C ARG A 50 -5.18 -1.67 10.96
N VAL A 51 -4.69 -2.77 10.42
CA VAL A 51 -3.64 -2.77 9.39
C VAL A 51 -4.16 -2.16 8.08
N ASN A 52 -5.40 -2.43 7.69
CA ASN A 52 -6.00 -1.82 6.51
C ASN A 52 -6.09 -0.29 6.64
N ASP A 53 -6.60 0.20 7.78
CA ASP A 53 -6.66 1.65 8.08
C ASP A 53 -5.26 2.30 7.98
N GLN A 54 -4.19 1.60 8.43
CA GLN A 54 -2.81 2.08 8.30
C GLN A 54 -2.29 2.10 6.86
N VAL A 55 -2.68 1.13 6.03
CA VAL A 55 -2.31 1.08 4.62
C VAL A 55 -3.00 2.23 3.87
N GLU A 56 -4.28 2.46 4.15
CA GLU A 56 -5.05 3.58 3.57
C GLU A 56 -4.45 4.93 3.95
N GLU A 57 -4.13 5.15 5.23
CA GLU A 57 -3.48 6.38 5.70
C GLU A 57 -2.13 6.60 5.00
N TYR A 58 -1.31 5.56 4.90
CA TYR A 58 -0.03 5.63 4.22
C TYR A 58 -0.15 6.03 2.75
N PHE A 59 -1.03 5.38 2.00
CA PHE A 59 -1.20 5.72 0.59
C PHE A 59 -1.82 7.10 0.41
N THR A 60 -2.70 7.53 1.32
CA THR A 60 -3.22 8.91 1.33
C THR A 60 -2.07 9.92 1.42
N ASP A 61 -1.13 9.71 2.34
CA ASP A 61 0.05 10.57 2.49
C ASP A 61 0.97 10.52 1.27
N VAL A 62 1.21 9.34 0.72
CA VAL A 62 2.06 9.17 -0.47
C VAL A 62 1.44 9.88 -1.67
N LEU A 63 0.13 9.72 -1.90
CA LEU A 63 -0.58 10.36 -2.99
C LEU A 63 -0.59 11.90 -2.82
N ALA A 64 -0.79 12.41 -1.61
CA ALA A 64 -0.68 13.84 -1.31
C ALA A 64 0.72 14.38 -1.62
N GLN A 65 1.77 13.63 -1.27
CA GLN A 65 3.14 13.97 -1.63
C GLN A 65 3.35 13.96 -3.15
N ARG A 66 2.74 13.03 -3.90
CA ARG A 66 2.84 12.98 -5.37
C ARG A 66 2.12 14.14 -6.04
N ARG A 67 0.98 14.57 -5.52
CA ARG A 67 0.30 15.81 -5.97
C ARG A 67 1.19 17.03 -5.75
N ALA A 68 1.81 17.15 -4.57
CA ALA A 68 2.66 18.29 -4.24
C ALA A 68 4.02 18.27 -4.98
N ARG A 69 4.57 17.07 -5.22
CA ARG A 69 5.87 16.85 -5.87
C ARG A 69 5.75 15.67 -6.83
N PRO A 70 5.35 15.93 -8.10
CA PRO A 70 5.20 14.89 -9.10
C PRO A 70 6.48 14.08 -9.31
N ARG A 71 6.31 12.77 -9.51
CA ARG A 71 7.40 11.84 -9.83
C ARG A 71 6.95 10.93 -10.97
N GLU A 72 7.91 10.50 -11.80
CA GLU A 72 7.68 9.54 -12.87
C GLU A 72 7.72 8.10 -12.32
N ASP A 73 6.60 7.67 -11.74
CA ASP A 73 6.32 6.28 -11.42
C ASP A 73 4.80 6.05 -11.36
N LEU A 74 4.39 4.81 -11.11
CA LEU A 74 2.98 4.41 -11.18
C LEU A 74 2.05 5.26 -10.31
N LEU A 75 2.45 5.64 -9.08
CA LEU A 75 1.59 6.48 -8.23
C LEU A 75 1.52 7.92 -8.74
N GLY A 76 2.58 8.43 -9.36
CA GLY A 76 2.55 9.73 -10.03
C GLY A 76 1.64 9.73 -11.26
N ASP A 77 1.67 8.64 -12.04
CA ASP A 77 0.80 8.47 -13.21
C ASP A 77 -0.67 8.33 -12.81
N LEU A 78 -0.98 7.58 -11.75
CA LEU A 78 -2.33 7.46 -11.20
C LEU A 78 -2.89 8.77 -10.68
N VAL A 79 -2.08 9.57 -9.96
CA VAL A 79 -2.50 10.90 -9.51
C VAL A 79 -2.82 11.81 -10.69
N ARG A 80 -1.97 11.81 -11.73
CA ARG A 80 -2.20 12.62 -12.92
C ARG A 80 -3.49 12.22 -13.64
N ALA A 81 -3.71 10.92 -13.84
CA ALA A 81 -4.94 10.43 -14.44
C ALA A 81 -6.19 10.81 -13.61
N ALA A 82 -6.10 10.71 -12.27
CA ALA A 82 -7.19 11.09 -11.39
C ALA A 82 -7.56 12.59 -11.49
N ASP A 83 -6.55 13.46 -11.54
CA ASP A 83 -6.74 14.90 -11.64
C ASP A 83 -7.19 15.32 -13.07
N GLU A 84 -6.87 14.54 -14.11
CA GLU A 84 -7.28 14.77 -15.51
C GLU A 84 -8.72 14.33 -15.81
N ASP A 85 -9.18 13.20 -15.24
CA ASP A 85 -10.51 12.61 -15.52
C ASP A 85 -11.61 12.97 -14.49
N ASP A 86 -11.33 13.84 -13.50
CA ASP A 86 -12.22 14.14 -12.34
C ASP A 86 -12.76 12.84 -11.67
N MET A 87 -11.98 11.75 -11.77
CA MET A 87 -12.48 10.38 -11.63
C MET A 87 -12.41 9.84 -10.20
N PHE A 88 -11.93 10.64 -9.25
CA PHE A 88 -11.76 10.26 -7.84
C PHE A 88 -12.20 11.36 -6.88
N THR A 89 -13.12 12.22 -7.32
CA THR A 89 -13.76 13.23 -6.49
C THR A 89 -15.17 12.77 -6.09
N ASP A 90 -15.26 11.70 -5.28
CA ASP A 90 -16.42 11.36 -4.43
C ASP A 90 -16.09 10.24 -3.43
#